data_AF-A0A7S2Z455-F1
#
_entry.id   AF-A0A7S2Z455-F1
#
_cell.length_a   1.000
_cell.length_b   1.000
_cell.length_c   1.000
_cell.angle_alpha   90.00
_cell.angle_beta   90.00
_cell.angle_gamma   90.00
#
_symmetry.space_group_name_H-M   'P 1'
#
loop_
_entity.id
_entity.type
_entity.pdbx_description
1 polymer ?
#
loop_
_entity_poly.entity_id
_entity_poly.type
_entity_poly.pdbx_seq_one_letter_code
_entity_poly.pdbx_strand_id
1 'polypeptide(L)'
;MLWVDKHRPKRLDKLVHHNKRHGDQLKKLVAQGDCPHLLFYGPPGSGKKTLCLGTLRELFGPGVEKIKSEVKLWQIQLPSRKVEVELATLRSNYHLELNPAEAGRKDVHVVQEVIKEMAKTKSSQTMFLTQQQQQQQQ
;
A
#
# COMPACT_ATOMS: atom_id res chain seq x y z
N MET A 1 11.25 -18.85 8.51
CA MET A 1 10.00 -18.05 8.59
C MET A 1 9.42 -18.23 9.99
N LEU A 2 9.08 -17.14 10.67
CA LEU A 2 8.54 -17.20 12.03
C LEU A 2 7.11 -17.73 12.03
N TRP A 3 6.68 -18.41 13.10
CA TRP A 3 5.33 -18.97 13.21
C TRP A 3 4.24 -17.89 13.12
N VAL A 4 4.53 -16.70 13.68
CA VAL A 4 3.65 -15.54 13.60
C VAL A 4 3.35 -15.13 12.16
N ASP A 5 4.30 -15.25 11.24
CA ASP A 5 4.12 -14.91 9.83
C ASP A 5 3.41 -16.04 9.08
N LYS A 6 3.71 -17.29 9.42
CA LYS A 6 3.07 -18.46 8.83
C LYS A 6 1.57 -18.52 9.13
N HIS A 7 1.18 -18.18 10.36
CA HIS A 7 -0.21 -18.23 10.83
C HIS A 7 -0.95 -16.89 10.73
N ARG A 8 -0.34 -15.85 10.14
CA ARG A 8 -1.00 -14.56 9.94
C ARG A 8 -2.24 -14.71 9.03
N PRO A 9 -3.43 -14.28 9.47
CA PRO A 9 -4.62 -14.30 8.63
C PRO A 9 -4.41 -13.44 7.38
N LYS A 10 -4.57 -14.05 6.20
CA LYS A 10 -4.44 -13.35 4.91
C LYS A 10 -5.74 -12.75 4.40
N ARG A 11 -6.87 -13.36 4.77
CA ARG A 11 -8.22 -12.94 4.36
C ARG A 11 -8.94 -12.28 5.53
N LEU A 12 -9.75 -11.27 5.23
CA LEU A 12 -10.55 -10.58 6.24
C LEU A 12 -11.54 -11.54 6.94
N ASP A 13 -12.04 -12.59 6.25
CA ASP A 13 -12.92 -13.63 6.83
C ASP A 13 -12.25 -14.45 7.95
N LYS A 14 -10.91 -14.55 7.91
CA LYS A 14 -10.15 -15.38 8.86
C LYS A 14 -9.71 -14.62 10.10
N LEU A 15 -10.16 -13.37 10.25
CA LEU A 15 -9.88 -12.56 11.42
C LEU A 15 -10.73 -13.03 12.61
N VAL A 16 -10.12 -13.00 13.79
CA VAL A 16 -10.71 -13.47 15.04
C VAL A 16 -10.88 -12.31 16.04
N HIS A 17 -11.71 -12.52 17.08
CA HIS A 17 -11.93 -11.59 18.18
C HIS A 17 -12.36 -10.18 17.73
N HIS A 18 -11.71 -9.14 18.25
CA HIS A 18 -12.01 -7.74 17.97
C HIS A 18 -11.85 -7.39 16.49
N ASN A 19 -10.93 -8.06 15.79
CA ASN A 19 -10.68 -7.80 14.37
C ASN A 19 -11.76 -8.34 13.43
N LYS A 20 -12.61 -9.29 13.89
CA LYS A 20 -13.67 -9.86 13.06
C LYS A 20 -14.68 -8.78 12.65
N ARG A 21 -15.17 -8.01 13.63
CA ARG A 21 -16.11 -6.90 13.37
C ARG A 21 -15.53 -5.86 12.41
N HIS A 22 -14.26 -5.50 12.59
CA HIS A 22 -13.57 -4.56 11.69
C HIS A 22 -13.39 -5.14 10.29
N GLY A 23 -13.05 -6.42 10.16
CA GLY A 23 -12.97 -7.11 8.88
C GLY A 23 -14.29 -7.10 8.11
N ASP A 24 -15.41 -7.35 8.79
CA ASP A 24 -16.75 -7.33 8.18
C ASP A 24 -17.14 -5.91 7.70
N GLN A 25 -16.79 -4.87 8.48
CA GLN A 25 -17.00 -3.48 8.08
C GLN A 25 -16.16 -3.10 6.86
N LEU A 26 -14.88 -3.48 6.85
CA LEU A 26 -13.98 -3.23 5.72
C LEU A 26 -14.43 -3.97 4.46
N LYS A 27 -14.96 -5.20 4.58
CA LYS A 27 -15.56 -5.92 3.44
C LYS A 27 -16.72 -5.16 2.82
N LYS A 28 -17.64 -4.65 3.65
CA LYS A 28 -18.78 -3.86 3.18
C LYS A 28 -18.31 -2.58 2.49
N LEU A 29 -17.30 -1.92 3.05
CA LEU A 29 -16.69 -0.72 2.47
C LEU A 29 -16.06 -1.00 1.10
N VAL A 30 -15.28 -2.08 0.99
CA VAL A 30 -14.68 -2.51 -0.29
C VAL A 30 -15.75 -2.90 -1.31
N ALA A 31 -16.81 -3.57 -0.89
CA ALA A 31 -17.93 -3.96 -1.77
C ALA A 31 -18.72 -2.77 -2.33
N GLN A 32 -18.72 -1.63 -1.63
CA GLN A 32 -19.34 -0.39 -2.12
C GLN A 32 -18.51 0.29 -3.22
N GLY A 33 -17.27 -0.13 -3.46
CA GLY A 33 -16.40 0.37 -4.52
C GLY A 33 -15.73 1.72 -4.21
N ASP A 34 -16.20 2.44 -3.20
CA ASP A 34 -15.58 3.69 -2.73
C ASP A 34 -14.81 3.44 -1.43
N CYS A 35 -13.49 3.25 -1.56
CA CYS A 35 -12.60 3.08 -0.41
C CYS A 35 -11.97 4.43 -0.04
N PRO A 36 -12.39 5.08 1.07
CA PRO A 36 -11.76 6.29 1.55
C PRO A 36 -10.34 6.04 2.06
N HIS A 37 -9.62 7.11 2.39
CA HIS A 37 -8.35 7.01 3.11
C HIS A 37 -8.56 6.42 4.51
N LEU A 38 -7.83 5.35 4.82
CA LEU A 38 -7.97 4.62 6.08
C LEU A 38 -6.79 4.88 7.01
N LEU A 39 -7.10 5.15 8.28
CA LEU A 39 -6.13 5.25 9.37
C LEU A 39 -6.32 4.09 10.34
N PHE A 40 -5.34 3.18 10.39
CA PHE A 40 -5.32 2.07 11.35
C PHE A 40 -4.49 2.45 12.58
N TYR A 41 -5.11 2.53 13.76
CA TYR A 41 -4.44 2.86 15.03
C TYR A 41 -4.76 1.82 16.12
N GLY A 42 -3.97 1.81 17.20
CA GLY A 42 -4.10 0.85 18.31
C GLY A 42 -2.77 0.30 18.83
N PRO A 43 -2.79 -0.53 19.89
CA PRO A 43 -1.57 -1.04 20.53
C PRO A 43 -0.72 -1.94 19.61
N PRO A 44 0.57 -2.14 19.88
CA PRO A 44 1.39 -3.11 19.14
C PRO A 44 0.78 -4.51 19.23
N GLY A 45 0.85 -5.29 18.16
CA GLY A 45 0.28 -6.65 18.12
C GLY A 45 -1.25 -6.74 17.93
N SER A 46 -1.99 -5.62 17.90
CA SER A 46 -3.46 -5.64 17.67
C SER A 46 -3.90 -6.11 16.28
N GLY A 47 -2.96 -6.32 15.33
CA GLY A 47 -3.27 -6.80 13.98
C GLY A 47 -3.50 -5.71 12.94
N LYS A 48 -3.12 -4.45 13.20
CA LYS A 48 -3.25 -3.31 12.26
C LYS A 48 -2.71 -3.61 10.85
N LYS A 49 -1.47 -4.12 10.77
CA LYS A 49 -0.85 -4.49 9.48
C LYS A 49 -1.61 -5.62 8.80
N THR A 50 -2.14 -6.58 9.56
CA THR A 50 -2.96 -7.68 9.05
C THR A 50 -4.28 -7.17 8.46
N LEU A 51 -4.95 -6.20 9.13
CA LEU A 51 -6.16 -5.56 8.61
C LEU A 51 -5.91 -4.80 7.31
N CYS A 52 -4.84 -4.00 7.27
CA CYS A 52 -4.45 -3.26 6.07
C CYS A 52 -4.18 -4.20 4.88
N LEU A 53 -3.33 -5.22 5.07
CA LEU A 53 -3.02 -6.21 4.03
C LEU A 53 -4.25 -7.02 3.60
N GLY A 54 -5.12 -7.39 4.55
CA GLY A 54 -6.38 -8.07 4.25
C GLY A 54 -7.30 -7.20 3.38
N THR A 55 -7.38 -5.89 3.68
CA THR A 55 -8.17 -4.93 2.89
C THR A 55 -7.61 -4.78 1.48
N LEU A 56 -6.29 -4.62 1.34
CA LEU A 56 -5.63 -4.56 0.03
C LEU A 56 -5.86 -5.84 -0.78
N ARG A 57 -5.85 -7.01 -0.13
CA ARG A 57 -6.12 -8.29 -0.78
C ARG A 57 -7.55 -8.40 -1.28
N GLU A 58 -8.54 -7.86 -0.57
CA GLU A 58 -9.94 -7.83 -1.03
C GLU A 58 -10.12 -6.84 -2.20
N LEU A 59 -9.34 -5.75 -2.25
CA LEU A 59 -9.38 -4.76 -3.33
C LEU A 59 -8.70 -5.23 -4.63
N PHE A 60 -7.47 -5.72 -4.54
CA PHE A 60 -6.62 -6.03 -5.71
C PHE A 60 -6.32 -7.53 -5.87
N GLY A 61 -6.86 -8.36 -4.99
CA GLY A 61 -6.64 -9.81 -5.02
C GLY A 61 -5.30 -10.27 -4.43
N PRO A 62 -4.92 -11.54 -4.67
CA PRO A 62 -3.73 -12.15 -4.06
C PRO A 62 -2.40 -11.58 -4.56
N GLY A 63 -2.39 -10.83 -5.66
CA GLY A 63 -1.17 -10.25 -6.24
C GLY A 63 -0.47 -9.23 -5.33
N VAL A 64 -1.19 -8.66 -4.37
CA VAL A 64 -0.68 -7.75 -3.34
C VAL A 64 0.42 -8.39 -2.50
N GLU A 65 0.40 -9.71 -2.28
CA GLU A 65 1.41 -10.36 -1.41
C GLU A 65 2.81 -10.42 -2.04
N LYS A 66 2.90 -10.18 -3.36
CA LYS A 66 4.16 -10.13 -4.08
C LYS A 66 4.78 -8.76 -3.86
N ILE A 67 5.65 -8.66 -2.86
CA ILE A 67 6.42 -7.47 -2.53
C ILE A 67 7.90 -7.68 -2.87
N LYS A 68 8.54 -6.64 -3.38
CA LYS A 68 9.99 -6.55 -3.57
C LYS A 68 10.53 -5.43 -2.69
N SER A 69 11.63 -5.70 -1.99
CA SER A 69 12.35 -4.68 -1.24
C SER A 69 13.29 -3.97 -2.19
N GLU A 70 13.11 -2.66 -2.34
CA GLU A 70 13.98 -1.80 -3.14
C GLU A 70 14.49 -0.65 -2.29
N VAL A 71 15.80 -0.41 -2.35
CA VAL A 71 16.43 0.77 -1.77
C VAL A 71 16.50 1.80 -2.88
N LYS A 72 15.75 2.89 -2.73
CA LYS A 72 15.66 3.94 -3.75
C LYS A 72 16.24 5.24 -3.22
N LEU A 73 17.03 5.89 -4.07
CA LEU A 73 17.50 7.25 -3.86
C LEU A 73 16.41 8.23 -4.31
N TRP A 74 15.76 8.87 -3.34
CA TRP A 74 14.76 9.90 -3.58
C TRP A 74 15.45 11.24 -3.73
N GLN A 75 15.30 11.84 -4.91
CA GLN A 75 15.81 13.18 -5.19
C GLN A 75 14.77 14.22 -4.78
N ILE A 76 15.10 14.97 -3.73
CA ILE A 76 14.22 16.00 -3.19
C ILE A 76 14.76 17.37 -3.59
N GLN A 77 13.88 18.21 -4.12
CA GLN A 77 14.16 19.61 -4.40
C GLN A 77 13.73 20.45 -3.18
N LEU A 78 14.69 20.95 -2.40
CA LEU A 78 14.43 21.97 -1.38
C LEU A 78 14.70 23.35 -1.99
N PRO A 79 14.10 24.43 -1.43
CA PRO A 79 14.32 25.80 -1.93
C PRO A 79 15.79 26.21 -1.98
N SER A 80 16.64 25.64 -1.11
CA SER A 80 18.05 26.00 -0.99
C SER A 80 19.02 25.00 -1.64
N ARG A 81 18.65 23.73 -1.81
CA ARG A 81 19.52 22.69 -2.39
C ARG A 81 18.76 21.43 -2.81
N LYS A 82 19.33 20.68 -3.75
CA LYS A 82 18.90 19.30 -4.04
C LYS A 82 19.54 18.35 -3.03
N VAL A 83 18.75 17.43 -2.50
CA VAL A 83 19.19 16.47 -1.49
C VAL A 83 18.72 15.09 -1.89
N GLU A 84 19.63 14.13 -1.80
CA GLU A 84 19.33 12.72 -2.02
C GLU A 84 19.06 12.06 -0.67
N VAL A 85 17.98 11.31 -0.59
CA VAL A 85 17.59 10.53 0.59
C VAL A 85 17.43 9.09 0.17
N GLU A 86 18.23 8.22 0.77
CA GLU A 86 18.09 6.78 0.62
C GLU A 86 16.96 6.29 1.51
N LEU A 87 15.98 5.59 0.93
CA LEU A 87 14.88 5.01 1.67
C LEU A 87 14.62 3.58 1.21
N ALA A 88 14.50 2.67 2.16
CA ALA A 88 14.03 1.32 1.91
C ALA A 88 12.51 1.36 1.71
N THR A 89 12.04 0.88 0.56
CA THR A 89 10.62 0.79 0.25
C THR A 89 10.25 -0.61 -0.17
N LEU A 90 9.05 -1.04 0.24
CA LEU A 90 8.48 -2.31 -0.16
C LEU A 90 7.45 -2.04 -1.26
N ARG A 91 7.79 -2.43 -2.50
CA ARG A 91 6.94 -2.20 -3.66
C ARG A 91 6.25 -3.48 -4.11
N SER A 92 4.96 -3.38 -4.38
CA SER A 92 4.17 -4.38 -5.10
C SER A 92 3.64 -3.76 -6.41
N ASN A 93 2.94 -4.55 -7.21
CA ASN A 93 2.28 -4.06 -8.43
C ASN A 93 1.12 -3.09 -8.13
N TYR A 94 0.56 -3.15 -6.92
CA TYR A 94 -0.66 -2.43 -6.53
C TYR A 94 -0.47 -1.41 -5.40
N HIS A 95 0.61 -1.53 -4.61
CA HIS A 95 0.83 -0.66 -3.46
C HIS A 95 2.32 -0.47 -3.17
N LEU A 96 2.61 0.59 -2.41
CA LEU A 96 3.94 0.94 -1.92
C LEU A 96 3.85 1.09 -0.40
N GLU A 97 4.66 0.34 0.33
CA GLU A 97 4.84 0.49 1.78
C GLU A 97 6.20 1.18 2.02
N LEU A 98 6.20 2.23 2.82
CA LEU A 98 7.40 2.98 3.20
C LEU A 98 7.26 3.52 4.62
N ASN A 99 8.38 3.70 5.30
CA ASN A 99 8.43 4.32 6.61
C ASN A 99 9.05 5.72 6.50
N PRO A 100 8.24 6.80 6.50
CA PRO A 100 8.76 8.15 6.26
C PRO A 100 9.70 8.63 7.37
N ALA A 101 9.65 8.03 8.57
CA ALA A 101 10.54 8.39 9.67
C ALA A 101 12.03 8.12 9.38
N GLU A 102 12.33 7.17 8.47
CA GLU A 102 13.72 6.89 8.04
C GLU A 102 14.34 8.07 7.28
N ALA A 103 13.52 8.95 6.69
CA ALA A 103 13.98 10.17 6.02
C ALA A 103 14.35 11.31 7.00
N GLY A 104 14.15 11.12 8.31
CA GLY A 104 14.40 12.13 9.33
C GLY A 104 13.58 13.40 9.10
N ARG A 105 14.21 14.58 9.21
CA ARG A 105 13.54 15.90 9.08
C ARG A 105 13.05 16.25 7.66
N LYS A 106 13.23 15.35 6.70
CA LYS A 106 12.87 15.54 5.28
C LYS A 106 11.67 14.68 4.86
N ASP A 107 11.07 13.96 5.81
CA ASP A 107 9.91 13.09 5.65
C ASP A 107 8.75 13.71 4.86
N VAL A 108 8.36 14.95 5.16
CA VAL A 108 7.28 15.65 4.46
C VAL A 108 7.55 15.76 2.97
N HIS A 109 8.80 16.08 2.59
CA HIS A 109 9.16 16.25 1.19
C HIS A 109 9.29 14.91 0.45
N VAL A 110 9.76 13.86 1.15
CA VAL A 110 9.77 12.50 0.60
C VAL A 110 8.35 12.02 0.31
N VAL A 111 7.43 12.18 1.27
CA VAL A 111 6.03 11.77 1.09
C VAL A 111 5.38 12.50 -0.09
N GLN A 112 5.64 13.80 -0.24
CA GLN A 112 5.16 14.57 -1.39
C GLN A 112 5.67 14.01 -2.73
N GLU A 113 6.96 13.66 -2.82
CA GLU A 113 7.53 13.13 -4.06
C GLU A 113 7.02 11.72 -4.37
N VAL A 114 6.87 10.87 -3.34
CA VAL A 114 6.23 9.56 -3.48
C VAL A 114 4.81 9.71 -4.04
N ILE A 115 4.00 10.60 -3.48
CA ILE A 115 2.63 10.83 -3.96
C ILE A 115 2.63 11.31 -5.41
N LYS A 116 3.54 12.23 -5.78
CA LYS A 116 3.70 12.69 -7.17
C LYS A 116 4.07 11.56 -8.12
N GLU A 117 5.00 10.68 -7.75
CA GLU A 117 5.39 9.52 -8.55
C GLU A 117 4.21 8.53 -8.73
N MET A 118 3.49 8.23 -7.65
CA MET A 118 2.33 7.34 -7.70
C MET A 118 1.23 7.91 -8.59
N ALA A 119 1.00 9.23 -8.56
CA ALA A 119 0.03 9.90 -9.43
C ALA A 119 0.43 9.80 -10.92
N LYS A 120 1.72 9.97 -11.25
CA LYS A 120 2.24 9.79 -12.62
C LYS A 120 2.02 8.35 -13.12
N THR A 121 2.18 7.36 -12.23
CA THR A 121 2.10 5.94 -12.59
C THR A 121 0.68 5.47 -12.92
N LYS A 122 -0.35 6.05 -12.27
CA LYS A 122 -1.77 5.71 -12.53
C LYS A 122 -2.22 6.03 -13.95
N SER A 123 -1.73 7.12 -14.55
CA SER A 123 -2.03 7.47 -15.95
C SER A 123 -1.62 6.35 -16.92
N SER A 124 -0.42 5.79 -16.73
CA SER A 124 0.10 4.72 -17.57
C SER A 124 -0.67 3.41 -17.38
N GLN A 125 -0.99 3.01 -16.15
CA GLN A 125 -1.72 1.75 -15.89
C GLN A 125 -3.17 1.79 -16.40
N THR A 126 -3.88 2.91 -16.24
CA THR A 126 -5.22 3.06 -16.83
C THR A 126 -5.15 3.00 -18.35
N MET A 127 -4.15 3.62 -18.99
CA MET A 127 -3.98 3.52 -20.45
C MET A 127 -3.71 2.09 -20.93
N PHE A 128 -2.95 1.28 -20.19
CA PHE A 128 -2.71 -0.13 -20.56
C PHE A 128 -3.97 -0.99 -20.43
N LEU A 129 -4.82 -0.76 -19.43
CA LEU A 129 -6.10 -1.47 -19.30
C LEU A 129 -7.11 -1.08 -20.40
N THR A 130 -7.15 0.20 -20.79
CA THR A 130 -8.00 0.66 -21.90
C THR A 130 -7.54 0.11 -23.25
N GLN A 131 -6.22 0.03 -23.49
CA GLN A 131 -5.67 -0.55 -24.73
C GLN A 131 -5.92 -2.06 -24.85
N GLN A 132 -5.82 -2.82 -23.74
CA GLN A 132 -6.13 -4.25 -23.76
C GLN A 132 -7.63 -4.53 -23.97
N GLN A 133 -8.51 -3.67 -23.44
CA GLN A 133 -9.95 -3.78 -23.70
C GLN A 133 -10.32 -3.42 -25.15
N GLN A 134 -9.61 -2.48 -25.78
CA GLN A 134 -9.83 -2.14 -27.20
C GLN A 134 -9.31 -3.22 -28.16
N GLN A 135 -8.24 -3.93 -27.81
CA GLN A 135 -7.70 -5.04 -28.63
C GLN A 135 -8.51 -6.34 -28.53
N GLN A 136 -9.38 -6.49 -27.53
CA GLN A 136 -10.28 -7.66 -27.41
C GLN A 136 -11.66 -7.44 -28.06
N GLN A 137 -11.93 -6.24 -28.57
CA GLN A 137 -13.17 -5.89 -29.29
C GLN A 137 -12.98 -5.73 -30.80
N GLN A 138 -11.80 -6.09 -31.33
CA GLN A 138 -11.52 -6.25 -32.77
C GLN A 138 -11.13 -7.71 -33.03
#